data_AF-A0A0A7LAN0-F1
#
_entry.id   AF-A0A0A7LAN0-F1
#
_cell.length_a   1.000
_cell.length_b   1.000
_cell.length_c   1.000
_cell.angle_alpha   90.00
_cell.angle_beta   90.00
_cell.angle_gamma   90.00
#
_symmetry.space_group_name_H-M   'P 1'
#
loop_
_entity.id
_entity.type
_entity.pdbx_description
1 polymer ?
#
loop_
_entity_poly.entity_id
_entity_poly.type
_entity_poly.pdbx_seq_one_letter_code
_entity_poly.pdbx_strand_id
1 'polypeptide(L)'
;MREWIYWEMLLENYEVNEMAERIILDDKNADLFGLNEEGPSEEEYLHLQLYEKNPRRVSAMADLWYEAMIKEIDSIEGLPEDAKRKMIFSMTANGVLDMISDSAPEELGLEISFCFDSYLGLMLTNKKFKVDIIKEHRKALLGVKEEDFPSKEMYEMELEAFEEGWWDIPQPLLGKRTPNDAIKEMLNKYGLTE
;
A
#
# COMPACT_ATOMS: atom_id res chain seq x y z
N MET A 1 -14.87 66.27 -2.18
CA MET A 1 -16.09 65.81 -2.89
C MET A 1 -15.77 64.61 -3.81
N ARG A 2 -15.03 63.61 -3.31
CA ARG A 2 -14.63 62.38 -4.04
C ARG A 2 -14.62 61.13 -3.13
N GLU A 3 -15.35 61.16 -2.01
CA GLU A 3 -15.54 60.00 -1.14
C GLU A 3 -17.01 59.53 -1.11
N TRP A 4 -17.96 60.31 -1.63
CA TRP A 4 -19.37 59.91 -1.66
C TRP A 4 -19.72 58.98 -2.83
N ILE A 5 -19.00 59.08 -3.96
CA ILE A 5 -19.23 58.23 -5.15
C ILE A 5 -18.82 56.76 -4.89
N TYR A 6 -17.87 56.52 -3.99
CA TYR A 6 -17.39 55.17 -3.69
C TYR A 6 -18.37 54.36 -2.83
N TRP A 7 -19.16 55.02 -1.97
CA TRP A 7 -20.11 54.35 -1.10
C TRP A 7 -21.45 54.01 -1.80
N GLU A 8 -21.91 54.85 -2.74
CA GLU A 8 -23.09 54.53 -3.57
C GLU A 8 -22.81 53.35 -4.54
N MET A 9 -21.62 53.29 -5.15
CA MET A 9 -21.23 52.14 -5.99
C MET A 9 -21.09 50.83 -5.19
N LEU A 10 -20.69 50.88 -3.92
CA LEU A 10 -20.58 49.67 -3.09
C LEU A 10 -21.95 49.16 -2.64
N LEU A 11 -22.91 50.04 -2.37
CA LEU A 11 -24.28 49.65 -2.00
C LEU A 11 -25.07 49.13 -3.22
N GLU A 12 -24.94 49.75 -4.39
CA GLU A 12 -25.55 49.23 -5.63
C GLU A 12 -24.95 47.88 -6.03
N ASN A 13 -23.63 47.67 -5.86
CA ASN A 13 -23.03 46.36 -6.15
C ASN A 13 -23.36 45.29 -5.10
N TYR A 14 -23.65 45.65 -3.85
CA TYR A 14 -24.07 44.68 -2.83
C TYR A 14 -25.52 44.23 -3.02
N GLU A 15 -26.43 45.16 -3.34
CA GLU A 15 -27.84 44.82 -3.61
C GLU A 15 -27.99 44.05 -4.94
N VAL A 16 -27.17 44.36 -5.96
CA VAL A 16 -27.15 43.59 -7.22
C VAL A 16 -26.60 42.17 -7.01
N ASN A 17 -25.64 41.97 -6.08
CA ASN A 17 -25.13 40.63 -5.77
C ASN A 17 -26.14 39.78 -4.98
N GLU A 18 -26.83 40.34 -3.98
CA GLU A 18 -27.88 39.58 -3.28
C GLU A 18 -29.10 39.28 -4.17
N MET A 19 -29.45 40.18 -5.10
CA MET A 19 -30.46 39.89 -6.11
C MET A 19 -30.00 38.83 -7.12
N ALA A 20 -28.74 38.86 -7.56
CA ALA A 20 -28.20 37.84 -8.47
C ALA A 20 -28.11 36.46 -7.81
N GLU A 21 -27.69 36.39 -6.54
CA GLU A 21 -27.69 35.14 -5.77
C GLU A 21 -29.10 34.60 -5.53
N ARG A 22 -30.10 35.47 -5.30
CA ARG A 22 -31.51 35.04 -5.18
C ARG A 22 -32.15 34.63 -6.50
N ILE A 23 -31.77 35.22 -7.63
CA ILE A 23 -32.31 34.86 -8.94
C ILE A 23 -31.84 33.46 -9.37
N ILE A 24 -30.64 33.04 -8.96
CA ILE A 24 -30.08 31.71 -9.31
C ILE A 24 -30.71 30.60 -8.46
N LEU A 25 -31.13 30.87 -7.22
CA LEU A 25 -31.70 29.86 -6.31
C LEU A 25 -33.16 29.47 -6.59
N ASP A 26 -33.89 30.23 -7.42
CA ASP A 26 -35.32 29.98 -7.70
C ASP A 26 -35.64 29.77 -9.20
N ASP A 27 -34.60 29.65 -10.04
CA ASP A 27 -34.78 29.27 -11.45
C ASP A 27 -35.03 27.75 -11.55
N LYS A 28 -36.30 27.40 -11.78
CA LYS A 28 -36.75 26.01 -12.02
C LYS A 28 -36.06 25.33 -13.21
N ASN A 29 -35.31 26.07 -14.02
CA ASN A 29 -34.55 25.57 -15.16
C ASN A 29 -33.03 25.51 -14.92
N ALA A 30 -32.52 25.81 -13.72
CA ALA A 30 -31.11 25.62 -13.39
C ALA A 30 -30.65 24.16 -13.57
N ASP A 31 -31.55 23.20 -13.30
CA ASP A 31 -31.35 21.76 -13.52
C ASP A 31 -31.25 21.37 -15.02
N LEU A 32 -31.73 22.21 -15.95
CA LEU A 32 -31.71 21.90 -17.39
C LEU A 32 -30.33 22.10 -18.04
N PHE A 33 -29.42 22.82 -17.39
CA PHE A 33 -28.11 23.17 -17.95
C PHE A 33 -26.92 22.61 -17.16
N GLY A 34 -27.15 21.71 -16.21
CA GLY A 34 -26.09 21.06 -15.43
C GLY A 34 -25.30 22.00 -14.52
N LEU A 35 -25.83 23.21 -14.24
CA LEU A 35 -25.19 24.20 -13.36
C LEU A 35 -25.34 23.86 -11.87
N ASN A 36 -26.17 22.86 -11.54
CA ASN A 36 -26.36 22.29 -10.20
C ASN A 36 -25.63 20.95 -10.00
N GLU A 37 -24.84 20.48 -10.97
CA GLU A 37 -23.88 19.41 -10.66
C GLU A 37 -22.76 20.05 -9.86
N GLU A 38 -22.84 19.94 -8.52
CA GLU A 38 -21.64 20.11 -7.68
C GLU A 38 -20.56 19.23 -8.32
N GLY A 39 -19.57 19.88 -8.93
CA GLY A 39 -18.43 19.19 -9.50
C GLY A 39 -17.81 18.28 -8.44
N PRO A 40 -17.08 17.23 -8.85
CA PRO A 40 -16.48 16.30 -7.89
C PRO A 40 -15.75 17.09 -6.80
N SER A 41 -15.97 16.69 -5.56
CA SER A 41 -15.29 17.27 -4.40
C SER A 41 -13.76 17.26 -4.62
N GLU A 42 -13.04 18.11 -3.89
CA GLU A 42 -11.57 18.16 -4.01
C GLU A 42 -10.92 16.79 -3.79
N GLU A 43 -11.46 15.99 -2.86
CA GLU A 43 -11.02 14.63 -2.59
C GLU A 43 -11.30 13.68 -3.77
N GLU A 44 -12.48 13.76 -4.39
CA GLU A 44 -12.82 12.96 -5.58
C GLU A 44 -11.97 13.37 -6.78
N TYR A 45 -11.75 14.67 -6.98
CA TYR A 45 -10.86 15.16 -8.04
C TYR A 45 -9.43 14.65 -7.83
N LEU A 46 -8.94 14.68 -6.59
CA LEU A 46 -7.63 14.14 -6.22
C LEU A 46 -7.56 12.64 -6.51
N HIS A 47 -8.55 11.85 -6.11
CA HIS A 47 -8.59 10.41 -6.37
C HIS A 47 -8.58 10.10 -7.88
N LEU A 48 -9.43 10.79 -8.66
CA LEU A 48 -9.47 10.66 -10.12
C LEU A 48 -8.12 10.97 -10.76
N GLN A 49 -7.45 12.03 -10.29
CA GLN A 49 -6.15 12.42 -10.81
C GLN A 49 -5.05 11.44 -10.39
N LEU A 50 -5.03 10.96 -9.16
CA LEU A 50 -3.95 10.10 -8.65
C LEU A 50 -4.05 8.67 -9.17
N TYR A 51 -5.25 8.08 -9.23
CA TYR A 51 -5.41 6.64 -9.44
C TYR A 51 -6.07 6.29 -10.77
N GLU A 52 -7.21 6.88 -11.10
CA GLU A 52 -8.02 6.49 -12.28
C GLU A 52 -7.33 6.78 -13.63
N LYS A 53 -6.34 7.68 -13.63
CA LYS A 53 -5.55 7.97 -14.83
C LYS A 53 -4.36 7.02 -15.02
N ASN A 54 -4.03 6.18 -14.04
CA ASN A 54 -2.85 5.31 -14.11
C ASN A 54 -2.86 4.34 -15.30
N PRO A 55 -3.97 3.67 -15.68
CA PRO A 55 -3.99 2.82 -16.86
C PRO A 55 -3.62 3.58 -18.14
N ARG A 56 -4.09 4.83 -18.29
CA ARG A 56 -3.78 5.69 -19.44
C ARG A 56 -2.32 6.15 -19.41
N ARG A 57 -1.78 6.46 -18.23
CA ARG A 57 -0.35 6.78 -18.04
C ARG A 57 0.53 5.61 -18.41
N VAL A 58 0.16 4.39 -18.00
CA VAL A 58 0.87 3.16 -18.36
C VAL A 58 0.89 2.97 -19.88
N SER A 59 -0.23 3.16 -20.57
CA SER A 59 -0.27 3.11 -22.04
C SER A 59 0.65 4.15 -22.69
N ALA A 60 0.58 5.41 -22.25
CA ALA A 60 1.44 6.47 -22.78
C ALA A 60 2.94 6.20 -22.52
N MET A 61 3.30 5.67 -21.35
CA MET A 61 4.67 5.26 -21.03
C MET A 61 5.12 4.09 -21.92
N ALA A 62 4.22 3.14 -22.20
CA ALA A 62 4.52 2.03 -23.11
C ALA A 62 4.83 2.54 -24.52
N ASP A 63 4.03 3.45 -25.06
CA ASP A 63 4.28 4.05 -26.38
C ASP A 63 5.64 4.78 -26.44
N LEU A 64 6.08 5.37 -25.33
CA LEU A 64 7.35 6.10 -25.25
C LEU A 64 8.57 5.18 -25.13
N TRP A 65 8.48 4.09 -24.34
CA TRP A 65 9.66 3.37 -23.87
C TRP A 65 9.67 1.87 -24.19
N TYR A 66 8.51 1.26 -24.44
CA TYR A 66 8.40 -0.20 -24.50
C TYR A 66 9.24 -0.81 -25.63
N GLU A 67 9.13 -0.29 -26.86
CA GLU A 67 9.87 -0.83 -28.01
C GLU A 67 11.40 -0.75 -27.80
N ALA A 68 11.87 0.39 -27.30
CA ALA A 68 13.28 0.59 -27.01
C ALA A 68 13.77 -0.39 -25.92
N MET A 69 13.01 -0.53 -24.84
CA MET A 69 13.35 -1.43 -23.74
C MET A 69 13.39 -2.90 -24.19
N ILE A 70 12.38 -3.37 -24.91
CA ILE A 70 12.32 -4.76 -25.39
C ILE A 70 13.45 -5.05 -26.37
N LYS A 71 13.76 -4.12 -27.28
CA LYS A 71 14.87 -4.28 -28.22
C LYS A 71 16.21 -4.46 -27.51
N GLU A 72 16.49 -3.66 -26.49
CA GLU A 72 17.73 -3.80 -25.70
C GLU A 72 17.79 -5.16 -25.01
N ILE A 73 16.68 -5.60 -24.41
CA ILE A 73 16.61 -6.91 -23.72
C ILE A 73 16.75 -8.08 -24.69
N ASP A 74 16.15 -7.97 -25.87
CA ASP A 74 16.21 -9.00 -26.90
C ASP A 74 17.61 -9.10 -27.53
N SER A 75 18.35 -8.00 -27.55
CA SER A 75 19.72 -7.95 -28.04
C SER A 75 20.74 -8.70 -27.16
N ILE A 76 20.35 -9.08 -25.94
CA ILE A 76 21.24 -9.79 -25.02
C ILE A 76 21.37 -11.26 -25.48
N GLU A 77 22.50 -11.54 -26.12
CA GLU A 77 22.82 -12.88 -26.64
C GLU A 77 23.08 -13.90 -25.50
N GLY A 78 22.68 -15.15 -25.72
CA GLY A 78 22.95 -16.26 -24.79
C GLY A 78 22.01 -16.37 -23.59
N LEU A 79 21.08 -15.44 -23.41
CA LEU A 79 20.07 -15.48 -22.35
C LEU A 79 18.76 -16.13 -22.85
N PRO A 80 18.27 -17.20 -22.19
CA PRO A 80 16.97 -17.77 -22.51
C PRO A 80 15.82 -16.77 -22.31
N GLU A 81 14.75 -16.90 -23.08
CA GLU A 81 13.58 -16.00 -23.03
C GLU A 81 12.93 -15.91 -21.63
N ASP A 82 12.87 -17.00 -20.88
CA ASP A 82 12.38 -16.97 -19.49
C ASP A 82 13.26 -16.14 -18.57
N ALA A 83 14.58 -16.13 -18.80
CA ALA A 83 15.51 -15.34 -18.02
C ALA A 83 15.42 -13.85 -18.37
N LYS A 84 15.19 -13.50 -19.64
CA LYS A 84 14.89 -12.12 -20.06
C LYS A 84 13.60 -11.59 -19.41
N ARG A 85 12.52 -12.39 -19.41
CA ARG A 85 11.28 -12.05 -18.69
C ARG A 85 11.50 -11.85 -17.19
N LYS A 86 12.30 -12.72 -16.57
CA LYS A 86 12.67 -12.59 -15.16
C LYS A 86 13.47 -11.32 -14.90
N MET A 87 14.36 -10.94 -15.81
CA MET A 87 15.13 -9.70 -15.73
C MET A 87 14.21 -8.47 -15.76
N ILE A 88 13.23 -8.41 -16.68
CA ILE A 88 12.22 -7.34 -16.70
C ILE A 88 11.50 -7.24 -15.35
N PHE A 89 11.03 -8.38 -14.83
CA PHE A 89 10.37 -8.41 -13.52
C PHE A 89 11.29 -7.89 -12.42
N SER A 90 12.55 -8.35 -12.37
CA SER A 90 13.52 -7.92 -11.36
C SER A 90 13.81 -6.42 -11.42
N MET A 91 13.96 -5.84 -12.61
CA MET A 91 14.17 -4.39 -12.77
C MET A 91 12.96 -3.59 -12.29
N THR A 92 11.75 -4.00 -12.68
CA THR A 92 10.50 -3.34 -12.25
C THR A 92 10.29 -3.48 -10.74
N ALA A 93 10.51 -4.67 -10.18
CA ALA A 93 10.37 -4.91 -8.74
C ALA A 93 11.38 -4.09 -7.94
N ASN A 94 12.62 -3.97 -8.41
CA ASN A 94 13.61 -3.10 -7.78
C ASN A 94 13.16 -1.64 -7.78
N GLY A 95 12.69 -1.11 -8.92
CA GLY A 95 12.21 0.26 -9.00
C GLY A 95 11.03 0.54 -8.06
N VAL A 96 10.13 -0.44 -7.86
CA VAL A 96 9.06 -0.33 -6.86
C VAL A 96 9.62 -0.26 -5.44
N LEU A 97 10.63 -1.07 -5.11
CA LEU A 97 11.27 -1.05 -3.80
C LEU A 97 12.03 0.26 -3.55
N ASP A 98 12.70 0.81 -4.58
CA ASP A 98 13.37 2.11 -4.51
C ASP A 98 12.34 3.21 -4.21
N MET A 99 11.20 3.22 -4.92
CA MET A 99 10.11 4.17 -4.67
C MET A 99 9.53 4.05 -3.25
N ILE A 100 9.35 2.83 -2.74
CA ILE A 100 8.89 2.61 -1.36
C ILE A 100 9.90 3.18 -0.37
N SER A 101 11.19 2.89 -0.57
CA SER A 101 12.27 3.35 0.30
C SER A 101 12.42 4.87 0.28
N ASP A 102 12.34 5.50 -0.89
CA ASP A 102 12.39 6.96 -1.05
C ASP A 102 11.16 7.67 -0.47
N SER A 103 10.03 6.98 -0.40
CA SER A 103 8.79 7.50 0.17
C SER A 103 8.68 7.32 1.69
N ALA A 104 9.51 6.44 2.27
CA ALA A 104 9.49 6.15 3.69
C ALA A 104 10.16 7.28 4.49
N PRO A 105 9.59 7.72 5.63
CA PRO A 105 10.28 8.60 6.56
C PRO A 105 11.60 7.96 7.01
N GLU A 106 12.67 8.75 7.09
CA GLU A 106 14.02 8.25 7.44
C GLU A 106 14.02 7.51 8.79
N GLU A 107 13.21 7.98 9.76
CA GLU A 107 13.10 7.36 11.08
C GLU A 107 12.48 5.95 11.03
N LEU A 108 11.66 5.66 10.02
CA LEU A 108 10.96 4.39 9.85
C LEU A 108 11.59 3.48 8.79
N GLY A 109 12.46 4.00 7.93
CA GLY A 109 13.01 3.27 6.79
C GLY A 109 13.69 1.96 7.21
N LEU A 110 14.46 2.00 8.30
CA LEU A 110 15.15 0.82 8.83
C LEU A 110 14.15 -0.23 9.35
N GLU A 111 13.15 0.18 10.15
CA GLU A 111 12.12 -0.72 10.67
C GLU A 111 11.29 -1.36 9.54
N ILE A 112 10.91 -0.55 8.54
CA ILE A 112 10.18 -1.03 7.36
C ILE A 112 11.01 -2.06 6.60
N SER A 113 12.31 -1.84 6.42
CA SER A 113 13.19 -2.80 5.74
C SER A 113 13.23 -4.16 6.47
N PHE A 114 13.41 -4.15 7.79
CA PHE A 114 13.44 -5.39 8.59
C PHE A 114 12.10 -6.11 8.61
N CYS A 115 10.99 -5.37 8.70
CA CYS A 115 9.66 -5.94 8.61
C CYS A 115 9.40 -6.58 7.24
N PHE A 116 9.83 -5.91 6.16
CA PHE A 116 9.66 -6.41 4.81
C PHE A 116 10.50 -7.68 4.57
N ASP A 117 11.76 -7.70 5.00
CA ASP A 117 12.61 -8.88 4.91
C ASP A 117 12.02 -10.06 5.71
N SER A 118 11.61 -9.81 6.95
CA SER A 118 10.95 -10.83 7.79
C SER A 118 9.69 -11.39 7.12
N TYR A 119 8.88 -10.52 6.51
CA TYR A 119 7.70 -10.92 5.76
C TYR A 119 8.05 -11.78 4.54
N LEU A 120 9.07 -11.41 3.76
CA LEU A 120 9.57 -12.22 2.64
C LEU A 120 10.02 -13.60 3.12
N GLY A 121 10.76 -13.66 4.22
CA GLY A 121 11.23 -14.91 4.83
C GLY A 121 10.07 -15.84 5.23
N LEU A 122 9.05 -15.28 5.89
CA LEU A 122 7.82 -15.98 6.24
C LEU A 122 7.11 -16.52 4.98
N MET A 123 6.89 -15.67 3.97
CA MET A 123 6.16 -16.05 2.76
C MET A 123 6.91 -17.10 1.91
N LEU A 124 8.23 -16.99 1.81
CA LEU A 124 9.09 -17.97 1.16
C LEU A 124 9.08 -19.31 1.90
N THR A 125 9.04 -19.28 3.23
CA THR A 125 8.93 -20.47 4.09
C THR A 125 7.58 -21.15 3.90
N ASN A 126 6.48 -20.39 3.98
CA ASN A 126 5.12 -20.86 3.68
C ASN A 126 5.06 -21.54 2.31
N LYS A 127 5.65 -20.92 1.28
CA LYS A 127 5.71 -21.49 -0.07
C LYS A 127 6.51 -22.79 -0.15
N LYS A 128 7.67 -22.87 0.52
CA LYS A 128 8.55 -24.06 0.54
C LYS A 128 7.86 -25.26 1.19
N PHE A 129 7.24 -25.04 2.35
CA PHE A 129 6.62 -26.11 3.14
C PHE A 129 5.14 -26.34 2.80
N LYS A 130 4.53 -25.45 1.99
CA LYS A 130 3.10 -25.44 1.66
C LYS A 130 2.22 -25.32 2.92
N VAL A 131 2.60 -24.41 3.80
CA VAL A 131 1.94 -24.16 5.08
C VAL A 131 1.56 -22.68 5.20
N ASP A 132 0.73 -22.35 6.18
CA ASP A 132 0.49 -20.99 6.63
C ASP A 132 0.89 -20.90 8.11
N ILE A 133 2.14 -20.48 8.36
CA ILE A 133 2.71 -20.42 9.72
C ILE A 133 1.88 -19.52 10.64
N ILE A 134 1.36 -18.38 10.16
CA ILE A 134 0.56 -17.46 10.97
C ILE A 134 -0.76 -18.10 11.36
N LYS A 135 -1.40 -18.82 10.43
CA LYS A 135 -2.62 -19.57 10.73
C LYS A 135 -2.38 -20.69 11.74
N GLU A 136 -1.27 -21.41 11.63
CA GLU A 136 -0.92 -22.45 12.59
C GLU A 136 -0.57 -21.87 13.97
N HIS A 137 0.13 -20.74 14.03
CA HIS A 137 0.40 -20.00 15.27
C HIS A 137 -0.91 -19.58 15.95
N ARG A 138 -1.84 -18.95 15.21
CA ARG A 138 -3.16 -18.57 15.73
C ARG A 138 -3.96 -19.76 16.23
N LYS A 139 -3.91 -20.88 15.51
CA LYS A 139 -4.58 -22.12 15.92
C LYS A 139 -3.98 -22.68 17.22
N ALA A 140 -2.67 -22.58 17.37
CA ALA A 140 -1.98 -23.03 18.58
C ALA A 140 -2.34 -22.13 19.78
N LEU A 141 -2.41 -20.82 19.58
CA LEU A 141 -2.87 -19.85 20.58
C LEU A 141 -4.29 -20.12 21.07
N LEU A 142 -5.22 -20.36 20.14
CA LEU A 142 -6.60 -20.73 20.48
C LEU A 142 -6.73 -22.07 21.23
N GLY A 143 -5.65 -22.86 21.27
CA GLY A 143 -5.56 -24.08 22.06
C GLY A 143 -5.29 -23.84 23.53
N VAL A 144 -4.76 -22.66 23.91
CA VAL A 144 -4.50 -22.26 25.29
C VAL A 144 -5.81 -21.72 25.87
N LYS A 145 -6.38 -22.39 26.87
CA LYS A 145 -7.67 -22.00 27.48
C LYS A 145 -7.46 -21.41 28.85
N GLU A 146 -8.16 -20.31 29.14
CA GLU A 146 -8.15 -19.67 30.46
C GLU A 146 -8.52 -20.65 31.59
N GLU A 147 -9.41 -21.60 31.29
CA GLU A 147 -9.87 -22.65 32.22
C GLU A 147 -8.74 -23.57 32.74
N ASP A 148 -7.62 -23.66 32.02
CA ASP A 148 -6.48 -24.51 32.39
C ASP A 148 -5.58 -23.85 33.46
N PHE A 149 -5.85 -22.59 33.82
CA PHE A 149 -5.00 -21.80 34.72
C PHE A 149 -5.69 -21.40 36.02
N PRO A 150 -4.94 -21.29 37.14
CA PRO A 150 -5.51 -20.96 38.45
C PRO A 150 -6.07 -19.52 38.56
N SER A 151 -5.62 -18.61 37.69
CA SER A 151 -6.05 -17.21 37.67
C SER A 151 -5.88 -16.61 36.28
N LYS A 152 -6.61 -15.51 36.01
CA LYS A 152 -6.49 -14.74 34.77
C LYS A 152 -5.07 -14.19 34.56
N GLU A 153 -4.43 -13.74 35.63
CA GLU A 153 -3.05 -13.23 35.59
C GLU A 153 -2.07 -14.32 35.15
N MET A 154 -2.19 -15.55 35.69
CA MET A 154 -1.36 -16.68 35.25
C MET A 154 -1.66 -17.08 33.81
N TYR A 155 -2.93 -17.02 33.37
CA TYR A 155 -3.28 -17.26 31.98
C TYR A 155 -2.65 -16.25 31.03
N GLU A 156 -2.72 -14.94 31.35
CA GLU A 156 -2.12 -13.89 30.53
C GLU A 156 -0.59 -14.04 30.43
N MET A 157 0.08 -14.33 31.56
CA MET A 157 1.53 -14.58 31.57
C MET A 157 1.93 -15.80 30.73
N GLU A 158 1.19 -16.90 30.83
CA GLU A 158 1.49 -18.13 30.09
C GLU A 158 1.15 -18.00 28.60
N LEU A 159 0.13 -17.21 28.26
CA LEU A 159 -0.21 -16.89 26.88
C LEU A 159 0.90 -16.06 26.21
N GLU A 160 1.43 -15.05 26.90
CA GLU A 160 2.57 -14.25 26.43
C GLU A 160 3.83 -15.13 26.24
N ALA A 161 4.15 -15.97 27.24
CA ALA A 161 5.27 -16.90 27.15
C ALA A 161 5.11 -17.91 26.00
N PHE A 162 3.87 -18.34 25.72
CA PHE A 162 3.58 -19.21 24.59
C PHE A 162 3.73 -18.47 23.26
N GLU A 163 3.23 -17.24 23.14
CA GLU A 163 3.36 -16.40 21.93
C GLU A 163 4.83 -16.21 21.54
N GLU A 164 5.68 -15.92 22.50
CA GLU A 164 7.12 -15.77 22.27
C GLU A 164 7.78 -17.13 21.98
N GLY A 165 7.53 -18.14 22.83
CA GLY A 165 8.22 -19.42 22.76
C GLY A 165 7.85 -20.27 21.54
N TRP A 166 6.65 -20.13 20.98
CA TRP A 166 6.17 -20.97 19.89
C TRP A 166 7.06 -20.93 18.64
N TRP A 167 7.70 -19.78 18.38
CA TRP A 167 8.58 -19.55 17.24
C TRP A 167 9.90 -20.34 17.30
N ASP A 168 10.28 -20.79 18.49
CA ASP A 168 11.48 -21.59 18.76
C ASP A 168 11.17 -23.06 19.05
N ILE A 169 9.90 -23.47 18.96
CA ILE A 169 9.49 -24.86 19.11
C ILE A 169 9.54 -25.58 17.75
N PRO A 170 10.20 -26.74 17.64
CA PRO A 170 10.20 -27.55 16.43
C PRO A 170 8.79 -27.94 15.97
N GLN A 171 8.41 -27.53 14.75
CA GLN A 171 7.10 -27.81 14.19
C GLN A 171 7.16 -29.02 13.24
N PRO A 172 6.27 -30.02 13.38
CA PRO A 172 6.22 -31.17 12.47
C PRO A 172 6.03 -30.77 10.99
N LEU A 173 5.20 -29.76 10.76
CA LEU A 173 4.90 -29.19 9.44
C LEU A 173 6.10 -28.50 8.76
N LEU A 174 7.14 -28.17 9.54
CA LEU A 174 8.40 -27.60 9.05
C LEU A 174 9.53 -28.66 9.00
N GLY A 175 9.19 -29.94 9.08
CA GLY A 175 10.16 -31.03 9.12
C GLY A 175 10.99 -31.04 10.40
N LYS A 176 10.36 -30.69 11.54
CA LYS A 176 11.00 -30.56 12.87
C LYS A 176 12.02 -29.42 12.99
N ARG A 177 11.92 -28.40 12.14
CA ARG A 177 12.58 -27.11 12.33
C ARG A 177 11.70 -26.19 13.17
N THR A 178 12.31 -25.22 13.84
CA THR A 178 11.56 -24.10 14.42
C THR A 178 11.11 -23.16 13.29
N PRO A 179 10.00 -22.43 13.47
CA PRO A 179 9.62 -21.33 12.58
C PRO A 179 10.77 -20.34 12.33
N ASN A 180 11.46 -19.91 13.39
CA ASN A 180 12.59 -18.99 13.29
C ASN A 180 13.73 -19.54 12.42
N ASP A 181 14.14 -20.79 12.64
CA ASP A 181 15.21 -21.43 11.85
C ASP A 181 14.80 -21.56 10.38
N ALA A 182 13.56 -21.98 10.13
CA ALA A 182 13.06 -22.16 8.78
C ALA A 182 13.02 -20.84 8.00
N ILE A 183 12.59 -19.75 8.65
CA ILE A 183 12.58 -18.39 8.09
C ILE A 183 14.00 -17.91 7.83
N LYS A 184 14.90 -18.04 8.82
CA LYS A 184 16.31 -17.64 8.69
C LYS A 184 17.04 -18.40 7.58
N GLU A 185 16.81 -19.71 7.46
CA GLU A 185 17.32 -20.50 6.34
C GLU A 185 16.86 -19.97 4.97
N MET A 186 15.64 -19.45 4.88
CA MET A 186 15.12 -18.88 3.63
C MET A 186 15.76 -17.53 3.32
N LEU A 187 15.87 -16.65 4.31
CA LEU A 187 16.50 -15.33 4.17
C LEU A 187 17.98 -15.42 3.81
N ASN A 188 18.72 -16.35 4.45
CA ASN A 188 20.14 -16.59 4.19
C ASN A 188 20.44 -16.83 2.71
N LYS A 189 19.53 -17.49 1.97
CA LYS A 189 19.72 -17.79 0.54
C LYS A 189 19.75 -16.54 -0.34
N TYR A 190 19.19 -15.44 0.16
CA TYR A 190 19.08 -14.16 -0.55
C TYR A 190 19.97 -13.07 0.06
N GLY A 191 20.73 -13.39 1.11
CA GLY A 191 21.57 -12.41 1.82
C GLY A 191 20.76 -11.39 2.64
N LEU A 192 19.54 -11.75 3.05
CA LEU A 192 18.62 -10.89 3.81
C LEU A 192 18.63 -11.19 5.32
N THR A 193 19.76 -11.68 5.82
CA THR A 193 19.97 -11.93 7.25
C THR A 193 21.06 -11.01 7.74
N GLU A 194 20.82 -10.35 8.87
CA GLU A 194 21.84 -9.63 9.64
C GLU A 194 22.96 -10.55 10.16
#